data_AF-A0A2M7RTM9-F1
#
_entry.id   AF-A0A2M7RTM9-F1
#
_cell.length_a   1.000
_cell.length_b   1.000
_cell.length_c   1.000
_cell.angle_alpha   90.00
_cell.angle_beta   90.00
_cell.angle_gamma   90.00
#
_symmetry.space_group_name_H-M   'P 1'
#
loop_
_entity.id
_entity.type
_entity.pdbx_description
1 polymer ?
#
loop_
_entity_poly.entity_id
_entity_poly.type
_entity_poly.pdbx_seq_one_letter_code
_entity_poly.pdbx_strand_id
1 'polypeptide(L)'
;DPLDEDNGSAFGYGTTPPAIGVDFFEGPYMDNDGIDNPLTKIVQDAIDSNGIPYPGLGIGYGDGIVDNERYGMRKFIYYNRGGGQFPGDGDPSSALDHYNYLRGRWRDGAQMVWGGNGHPPQGANILADLLFPGDSDPSHWSTLGVTPTPVPWSEASVGNTAFDRRFLQSAGPFTLEPGAVNDLTVGVVWARATTGDNLASIQNLKVADDKAQSLFDNCFKIAEGPDAPAITFQEMDRELILFLSNSVISNNYNEGYDLKDPFIAIPDTLDGVYQGPDQDKDTLKFYKFQGYQIYQVVNASISVEQLYNNSVARLAAQVDIKDGITQLINFTFDESINANIPQEMVNGEDKGIKHSFRFTTDLFASGDNRLVNHKTYYYIAIAYGYNSFKDYDPNDPFKLDGQKKPYISSRKSGSGGGITSFAAIPHNPAPEAGGTYANAVYGDQPQITRVEGQGNGGNNLDLTSETEARIVA
;
A
#
# COMPACT_ATOMS: atom_id res chain seq x y z
N ASP A 1 -25.02 -28.13 -6.13
CA ASP A 1 -25.59 -26.83 -6.59
C ASP A 1 -24.49 -25.78 -6.35
N PRO A 2 -24.70 -24.45 -6.48
CA PRO A 2 -23.66 -23.47 -6.17
C PRO A 2 -23.61 -23.09 -4.67
N LEU A 3 -24.38 -23.76 -3.82
CA LEU A 3 -24.46 -23.47 -2.39
C LEU A 3 -23.41 -24.33 -1.66
N ASP A 4 -22.57 -23.67 -0.86
CA ASP A 4 -21.68 -24.40 0.05
C ASP A 4 -22.43 -24.69 1.35
N GLU A 5 -22.96 -25.91 1.42
CA GLU A 5 -23.76 -26.42 2.54
C GLU A 5 -22.89 -26.82 3.74
N ASP A 6 -23.50 -26.83 4.92
CA ASP A 6 -22.86 -27.39 6.11
C ASP A 6 -22.50 -28.87 5.89
N ASN A 7 -21.28 -29.26 6.27
CA ASN A 7 -20.83 -30.66 6.18
C ASN A 7 -20.32 -31.14 7.55
N GLY A 8 -21.06 -32.08 8.14
CA GLY A 8 -20.77 -32.59 9.48
C GLY A 8 -20.89 -31.49 10.54
N SER A 9 -19.78 -31.18 11.21
CA SER A 9 -19.71 -30.11 12.22
C SER A 9 -19.11 -28.80 11.69
N ALA A 10 -18.84 -28.70 10.38
CA ALA A 10 -18.34 -27.49 9.75
C ALA A 10 -19.50 -26.74 9.09
N PHE A 11 -19.64 -25.45 9.42
CA PHE A 11 -20.57 -24.57 8.72
C PHE A 11 -20.04 -24.28 7.32
N GLY A 12 -20.92 -24.40 6.33
CA GLY A 12 -20.64 -24.04 4.95
C GLY A 12 -20.63 -22.52 4.77
N TYR A 13 -20.05 -22.06 3.67
CA TYR A 13 -19.93 -20.64 3.34
C TYR A 13 -21.16 -20.07 2.62
N GLY A 14 -22.20 -20.88 2.38
CA GLY A 14 -23.45 -20.45 1.79
C GLY A 14 -23.28 -20.09 0.31
N THR A 15 -23.95 -19.03 -0.14
CA THR A 15 -23.99 -18.64 -1.56
C THR A 15 -22.76 -17.86 -2.02
N THR A 16 -21.92 -17.39 -1.08
CA THR A 16 -20.68 -16.66 -1.35
C THR A 16 -19.47 -17.36 -0.69
N PRO A 17 -19.09 -18.55 -1.18
CA PRO A 17 -17.85 -19.20 -0.75
C PRO A 17 -16.64 -18.29 -0.96
N PRO A 18 -15.61 -18.37 -0.09
CA PRO A 18 -14.34 -17.70 -0.32
C PRO A 18 -13.68 -18.25 -1.58
N ALA A 19 -13.00 -17.37 -2.31
CA ALA A 19 -12.12 -17.75 -3.41
C ALA A 19 -10.67 -17.75 -2.92
N ILE A 20 -9.86 -18.68 -3.43
CA ILE A 20 -8.43 -18.79 -3.13
C ILE A 20 -7.66 -18.74 -4.45
N GLY A 21 -6.59 -17.97 -4.48
CA GLY A 21 -5.60 -17.90 -5.55
C GLY A 21 -4.22 -18.27 -5.02
N VAL A 22 -3.38 -18.84 -5.87
CA VAL A 22 -1.99 -19.16 -5.55
C VAL A 22 -1.11 -18.48 -6.59
N ASP A 23 -0.19 -17.64 -6.13
CA ASP A 23 0.63 -16.79 -6.98
C ASP A 23 2.11 -17.18 -6.92
N PHE A 24 2.78 -17.10 -8.06
CA PHE A 24 4.21 -17.37 -8.23
C PHE A 24 4.97 -16.04 -8.30
N PHE A 25 5.27 -15.47 -7.14
CA PHE A 25 6.01 -14.22 -7.04
C PHE A 25 7.46 -14.34 -7.51
N GLU A 26 8.12 -15.44 -7.12
CA GLU A 26 9.51 -15.72 -7.49
C GLU A 26 9.64 -17.21 -7.78
N GLY A 27 9.91 -17.57 -9.03
CA GLY A 27 10.19 -18.94 -9.38
C GLY A 27 11.68 -19.23 -9.58
N PRO A 28 12.00 -20.40 -10.14
CA PRO A 28 13.37 -20.83 -10.34
C PRO A 28 14.06 -19.96 -11.40
N TYR A 29 15.39 -19.85 -11.29
CA TYR A 29 16.21 -19.24 -12.33
C TYR A 29 16.01 -19.94 -13.67
N MET A 30 15.99 -19.13 -14.72
CA MET A 30 16.18 -19.61 -16.08
C MET A 30 17.63 -20.08 -16.27
N ASP A 31 17.84 -21.07 -17.13
CA ASP A 31 19.19 -21.51 -17.48
C ASP A 31 19.92 -20.38 -18.21
N ASN A 32 21.12 -20.03 -17.75
CA ASN A 32 21.94 -18.95 -18.31
C ASN A 32 22.14 -19.10 -19.82
N ASP A 33 21.75 -18.08 -20.58
CA ASP A 33 21.99 -17.97 -22.02
C ASP A 33 22.93 -16.80 -22.38
N GLY A 34 23.38 -16.04 -21.37
CA GLY A 34 24.30 -14.91 -21.49
C GLY A 34 23.65 -13.64 -22.01
N ILE A 35 22.31 -13.56 -21.97
CA ILE A 35 21.51 -12.43 -22.45
C ILE A 35 20.62 -11.94 -21.30
N ASP A 36 20.23 -10.66 -21.36
CA ASP A 36 19.09 -10.14 -20.59
C ASP A 36 17.83 -10.34 -21.46
N ASN A 37 17.02 -11.35 -21.14
CA ASN A 37 15.89 -11.75 -21.97
C ASN A 37 14.80 -10.66 -21.91
N PRO A 38 14.20 -10.26 -23.04
CA PRO A 38 13.42 -9.03 -23.09
C PRO A 38 12.02 -9.17 -22.47
N LEU A 39 11.56 -8.10 -21.81
CA LEU A 39 10.14 -7.80 -21.63
C LEU A 39 9.63 -7.02 -22.86
N THR A 40 8.81 -7.64 -23.71
CA THR A 40 8.35 -7.03 -24.98
C THR A 40 6.90 -7.34 -25.33
N LYS A 41 6.09 -6.32 -25.63
CA LYS A 41 4.66 -6.51 -25.96
C LYS A 41 4.40 -7.36 -27.21
N ILE A 42 5.42 -7.62 -28.03
CA ILE A 42 5.32 -8.48 -29.21
C ILE A 42 5.58 -9.92 -28.78
N VAL A 43 4.52 -10.73 -28.72
CA VAL A 43 4.58 -12.12 -28.23
C VAL A 43 5.59 -12.96 -29.02
N GLN A 44 5.68 -12.78 -30.34
CA GLN A 44 6.63 -13.53 -31.16
C GLN A 44 8.08 -13.20 -30.78
N ASP A 45 8.41 -11.93 -30.56
CA ASP A 45 9.75 -11.51 -30.15
C ASP A 45 10.10 -12.07 -28.77
N ALA A 46 9.12 -12.11 -27.85
CA ALA A 46 9.27 -12.73 -26.54
C ALA A 46 9.55 -14.24 -26.67
N ILE A 47 8.82 -14.96 -27.53
CA ILE A 47 9.05 -16.38 -27.78
C ILE A 47 10.44 -16.61 -28.38
N ASP A 48 10.81 -15.85 -29.42
CA ASP A 48 12.06 -16.03 -30.16
C ASP A 48 13.29 -15.69 -29.31
N SER A 49 13.13 -14.84 -28.29
CA SER A 49 14.21 -14.37 -27.40
C SER A 49 14.12 -14.92 -25.97
N ASN A 50 13.30 -15.95 -25.74
CA ASN A 50 13.00 -16.51 -24.41
C ASN A 50 12.52 -15.49 -23.35
N GLY A 51 12.00 -14.34 -23.79
CA GLY A 51 11.46 -13.28 -22.96
C GLY A 51 10.02 -13.49 -22.50
N ILE A 52 9.38 -12.39 -22.08
CA ILE A 52 7.97 -12.37 -21.66
C ILE A 52 7.21 -11.17 -22.26
N PRO A 53 5.89 -11.30 -22.54
CA PRO A 53 5.12 -10.25 -23.18
C PRO A 53 4.60 -9.14 -22.26
N TYR A 54 4.49 -9.41 -20.97
CA TYR A 54 4.00 -8.48 -19.96
C TYR A 54 4.51 -8.87 -18.56
N PRO A 55 4.58 -7.93 -17.60
CA PRO A 55 4.95 -8.21 -16.21
C PRO A 55 4.03 -9.25 -15.55
N GLY A 56 4.55 -10.04 -14.60
CA GLY A 56 3.80 -11.09 -13.89
C GLY A 56 3.99 -12.51 -14.44
N LEU A 57 4.70 -12.68 -15.57
CA LEU A 57 5.09 -13.99 -16.11
C LEU A 57 6.49 -14.45 -15.65
N GLY A 58 7.13 -13.65 -14.78
CA GLY A 58 8.48 -13.83 -14.26
C GLY A 58 9.09 -12.49 -13.86
N ILE A 59 10.31 -12.54 -13.32
CA ILE A 59 11.09 -11.36 -12.88
C ILE A 59 12.47 -11.37 -13.51
N GLY A 60 13.14 -10.21 -13.55
CA GLY A 60 14.49 -10.03 -14.14
C GLY A 60 14.51 -9.70 -15.63
N TYR A 61 13.41 -9.89 -16.35
CA TYR A 61 13.36 -9.69 -17.81
C TYR A 61 13.49 -8.20 -18.22
N GLY A 62 14.51 -7.88 -19.02
CA GLY A 62 14.72 -6.58 -19.64
C GLY A 62 15.22 -5.50 -18.66
N ASP A 63 15.86 -5.89 -17.56
CA ASP A 63 16.30 -4.98 -16.51
C ASP A 63 17.77 -4.52 -16.64
N GLY A 64 18.48 -5.02 -17.65
CA GLY A 64 19.88 -4.73 -17.95
C GLY A 64 20.88 -5.64 -17.23
N ILE A 65 20.43 -6.59 -16.41
CA ILE A 65 21.26 -7.55 -15.69
C ILE A 65 21.14 -8.91 -16.38
N VAL A 66 22.22 -9.32 -17.04
CA VAL A 66 22.30 -10.61 -17.72
C VAL A 66 22.14 -11.79 -16.76
N ASP A 67 21.34 -12.79 -17.16
CA ASP A 67 21.11 -14.07 -16.48
C ASP A 67 20.55 -13.95 -15.04
N ASN A 68 19.72 -12.94 -14.75
CA ASN A 68 19.00 -12.85 -13.46
C ASN A 68 17.52 -13.26 -13.56
N GLU A 69 17.07 -13.73 -14.73
CA GLU A 69 15.68 -14.03 -15.03
C GLU A 69 15.20 -15.23 -14.23
N ARG A 70 13.99 -15.10 -13.71
CA ARG A 70 13.31 -16.15 -12.98
C ARG A 70 11.92 -16.38 -13.56
N TYR A 71 11.60 -17.64 -13.74
CA TYR A 71 10.32 -18.03 -14.31
C TYR A 71 9.17 -17.73 -13.34
N GLY A 72 8.07 -17.17 -13.86
CA GLY A 72 6.77 -17.29 -13.21
C GLY A 72 6.12 -18.64 -13.53
N MET A 73 4.80 -18.72 -13.35
CA MET A 73 4.03 -19.89 -13.78
C MET A 73 4.08 -20.05 -15.31
N ARG A 74 4.53 -21.21 -15.79
CA ARG A 74 4.62 -21.56 -17.22
C ARG A 74 3.55 -22.53 -17.67
N LYS A 75 3.04 -23.40 -16.78
CA LYS A 75 1.90 -24.28 -17.07
C LYS A 75 0.88 -24.23 -15.93
N PHE A 76 -0.40 -24.24 -16.29
CA PHE A 76 -1.51 -24.41 -15.36
C PHE A 76 -2.44 -25.51 -15.87
N ILE A 77 -2.57 -26.58 -15.09
CA ILE A 77 -3.47 -27.70 -15.38
C ILE A 77 -4.36 -27.99 -14.18
N TYR A 78 -5.58 -28.43 -14.45
CA TYR A 78 -6.48 -28.97 -13.44
C TYR A 78 -6.74 -30.46 -13.68
N TYR A 79 -7.14 -31.17 -12.63
CA TYR A 79 -7.62 -32.53 -12.73
C TYR A 79 -8.60 -32.82 -11.59
N ASN A 80 -9.44 -33.80 -11.80
CA ASN A 80 -10.45 -34.24 -10.86
C ASN A 80 -9.93 -35.34 -9.95
N ARG A 81 -10.38 -35.34 -8.70
CA ARG A 81 -10.11 -36.46 -7.80
C ARG A 81 -10.63 -37.80 -8.38
N GLY A 82 -9.93 -38.89 -8.08
CA GLY A 82 -10.34 -40.24 -8.48
C GLY A 82 -10.16 -40.52 -9.97
N GLY A 83 -11.19 -41.10 -10.61
CA GLY A 83 -11.10 -41.60 -11.98
C GLY A 83 -11.10 -40.54 -13.08
N GLY A 84 -11.41 -39.28 -12.75
CA GLY A 84 -11.67 -38.23 -13.73
C GLY A 84 -13.11 -38.23 -14.27
N GLN A 85 -13.43 -37.21 -15.04
CA GLN A 85 -14.70 -37.01 -15.74
C GLN A 85 -14.60 -37.23 -17.25
N PHE A 86 -13.39 -37.23 -17.81
CA PHE A 86 -13.11 -37.40 -19.24
C PHE A 86 -11.73 -38.06 -19.45
N PRO A 87 -11.39 -38.49 -20.69
CA PRO A 87 -10.08 -39.11 -20.96
C PRO A 87 -8.91 -38.22 -20.52
N GLY A 88 -7.89 -38.81 -19.90
CA GLY A 88 -6.71 -38.08 -19.45
C GLY A 88 -6.88 -37.24 -18.17
N ASP A 89 -8.09 -37.04 -17.68
CA ASP A 89 -8.41 -36.41 -16.38
C ASP A 89 -8.41 -37.45 -15.25
N GLY A 90 -8.19 -37.07 -13.99
CA GLY A 90 -8.19 -37.94 -12.81
C GLY A 90 -6.92 -37.85 -11.94
N ASP A 91 -6.91 -38.50 -10.78
CA ASP A 91 -5.71 -38.58 -9.93
C ASP A 91 -4.55 -39.30 -10.65
N PRO A 92 -3.31 -38.80 -10.56
CA PRO A 92 -2.17 -39.49 -11.15
C PRO A 92 -1.89 -40.81 -10.42
N SER A 93 -1.76 -41.89 -11.18
CA SER A 93 -1.59 -43.26 -10.66
C SER A 93 -0.20 -43.84 -10.90
N SER A 94 0.56 -43.22 -11.80
CA SER A 94 1.92 -43.63 -12.18
C SER A 94 2.88 -42.44 -12.14
N ALA A 95 4.20 -42.70 -12.13
CA ALA A 95 5.20 -41.65 -12.26
C ALA A 95 5.08 -40.89 -13.60
N LEU A 96 4.63 -41.58 -14.66
CA LEU A 96 4.38 -40.95 -15.95
C LEU A 96 3.19 -39.98 -15.88
N ASP A 97 2.13 -40.33 -15.15
CA ASP A 97 0.95 -39.46 -15.00
C ASP A 97 1.34 -38.16 -14.28
N HIS A 98 2.10 -38.27 -13.19
CA HIS A 98 2.63 -37.11 -12.45
C HIS A 98 3.50 -36.24 -13.36
N TYR A 99 4.41 -36.85 -14.10
CA TYR A 99 5.31 -36.13 -15.00
C TYR A 99 4.60 -35.54 -16.22
N ASN A 100 3.49 -36.11 -16.66
CA ASN A 100 2.63 -35.50 -17.68
C ASN A 100 1.98 -34.24 -17.13
N TYR A 101 1.38 -34.29 -15.94
CA TYR A 101 0.79 -33.10 -15.33
C TYR A 101 1.81 -31.98 -15.07
N LEU A 102 3.00 -32.30 -14.56
CA LEU A 102 4.11 -31.33 -14.40
C LEU A 102 4.55 -30.67 -15.72
N ARG A 103 4.26 -31.27 -16.87
CA ARG A 103 4.58 -30.74 -18.20
C ARG A 103 3.37 -30.10 -18.89
N GLY A 104 2.25 -29.92 -18.21
CA GLY A 104 1.00 -29.44 -18.81
C GLY A 104 0.42 -30.43 -19.83
N ARG A 105 0.48 -31.72 -19.53
CA ARG A 105 -0.13 -32.79 -20.33
C ARG A 105 -1.10 -33.60 -19.48
N TRP A 106 -2.15 -34.10 -20.12
CA TRP A 106 -3.11 -35.00 -19.52
C TRP A 106 -2.49 -36.39 -19.22
N ARG A 107 -3.12 -37.21 -18.37
CA ARG A 107 -2.58 -38.55 -18.00
C ARG A 107 -2.38 -39.45 -19.21
N ASP A 108 -3.25 -39.35 -20.20
CA ASP A 108 -3.18 -40.08 -21.46
C ASP A 108 -2.08 -39.57 -22.42
N GLY A 109 -1.33 -38.54 -22.01
CA GLY A 109 -0.25 -37.93 -22.76
C GLY A 109 -0.70 -36.84 -23.74
N ALA A 110 -2.01 -36.59 -23.85
CA ALA A 110 -2.54 -35.52 -24.69
C ALA A 110 -2.05 -34.14 -24.20
N GLN A 111 -1.76 -33.24 -25.13
CA GLN A 111 -1.45 -31.85 -24.79
C GLN A 111 -2.73 -31.10 -24.43
N MET A 112 -2.60 -30.11 -23.56
CA MET A 112 -3.66 -29.15 -23.28
C MET A 112 -3.97 -28.34 -24.54
N VAL A 113 -5.26 -28.11 -24.78
CA VAL A 113 -5.76 -27.31 -25.90
C VAL A 113 -6.71 -26.23 -25.40
N TRP A 114 -6.85 -25.16 -26.17
CA TRP A 114 -7.82 -24.11 -25.86
C TRP A 114 -9.25 -24.56 -26.13
N GLY A 115 -10.14 -24.26 -25.19
CA GLY A 115 -11.59 -24.47 -25.31
C GLY A 115 -12.10 -25.73 -24.59
N GLY A 116 -13.42 -25.78 -24.38
CA GLY A 116 -14.07 -26.87 -23.66
C GLY A 116 -13.45 -27.10 -22.28
N ASN A 117 -13.13 -28.36 -21.99
CA ASN A 117 -12.49 -28.80 -20.75
C ASN A 117 -10.95 -28.77 -20.80
N GLY A 118 -10.35 -28.31 -21.91
CA GLY A 118 -8.90 -28.27 -22.11
C GLY A 118 -8.28 -29.57 -22.65
N HIS A 119 -9.07 -30.63 -22.82
CA HIS A 119 -8.65 -31.89 -23.43
C HIS A 119 -9.05 -31.94 -24.91
N PRO A 120 -8.18 -32.40 -25.82
CA PRO A 120 -8.45 -32.34 -27.25
C PRO A 120 -9.60 -33.26 -27.69
N PRO A 121 -10.73 -32.74 -28.20
CA PRO A 121 -11.61 -33.52 -29.06
C PRO A 121 -10.92 -33.81 -30.40
N GLN A 122 -11.48 -34.73 -31.20
CA GLN A 122 -10.99 -34.93 -32.57
C GLN A 122 -11.02 -33.60 -33.36
N GLY A 123 -9.84 -33.06 -33.68
CA GLY A 123 -9.69 -31.85 -34.52
C GLY A 123 -9.38 -30.54 -33.79
N ALA A 124 -9.18 -30.52 -32.47
CA ALA A 124 -8.67 -29.34 -31.77
C ALA A 124 -7.17 -29.14 -32.03
N ASN A 125 -6.78 -27.95 -32.47
CA ASN A 125 -5.42 -27.68 -32.96
C ASN A 125 -4.69 -26.54 -32.22
N ILE A 126 -5.38 -25.76 -31.38
CA ILE A 126 -4.74 -24.65 -30.65
C ILE A 126 -4.29 -25.19 -29.29
N LEU A 127 -2.98 -25.39 -29.14
CA LEU A 127 -2.38 -25.76 -27.86
C LEU A 127 -2.54 -24.62 -26.86
N ALA A 128 -2.70 -24.97 -25.59
CA ALA A 128 -2.78 -24.01 -24.49
C ALA A 128 -1.85 -24.45 -23.36
N ASP A 129 -1.13 -23.51 -22.77
CA ASP A 129 -0.22 -23.74 -21.67
C ASP A 129 -0.85 -23.42 -20.30
N LEU A 130 -1.81 -22.52 -20.30
CA LEU A 130 -2.58 -22.12 -19.13
C LEU A 130 -4.06 -22.36 -19.43
N LEU A 131 -4.69 -23.28 -18.69
CA LEU A 131 -6.13 -23.55 -18.83
C LEU A 131 -6.95 -22.47 -18.11
N PHE A 132 -8.05 -22.06 -18.76
CA PHE A 132 -9.03 -21.10 -18.21
C PHE A 132 -8.49 -19.73 -17.74
N PRO A 133 -7.63 -19.04 -18.52
CA PRO A 133 -7.09 -17.75 -18.11
C PRO A 133 -8.15 -16.63 -18.02
N GLY A 134 -9.37 -16.84 -18.52
CA GLY A 134 -10.42 -15.83 -18.51
C GLY A 134 -9.99 -14.59 -19.30
N ASP A 135 -9.84 -13.48 -18.58
CA ASP A 135 -9.40 -12.16 -19.06
C ASP A 135 -7.96 -11.81 -18.65
N SER A 136 -7.24 -12.68 -17.93
CA SER A 136 -5.88 -12.41 -17.43
C SER A 136 -4.76 -12.73 -18.43
N ASP A 137 -5.10 -13.16 -19.65
CA ASP A 137 -4.14 -13.41 -20.74
C ASP A 137 -4.43 -12.51 -21.96
N PRO A 138 -4.16 -11.18 -21.85
CA PRO A 138 -4.53 -10.21 -22.87
C PRO A 138 -3.75 -10.37 -24.18
N SER A 139 -2.56 -10.97 -24.12
CA SER A 139 -1.70 -11.17 -25.30
C SER A 139 -1.78 -12.59 -25.87
N HIS A 140 -2.68 -13.44 -25.35
CA HIS A 140 -2.79 -14.85 -25.75
C HIS A 140 -1.47 -15.62 -25.56
N TRP A 141 -0.74 -15.33 -24.49
CA TRP A 141 0.49 -16.00 -24.12
C TRP A 141 0.29 -17.51 -23.94
N SER A 142 -0.84 -17.93 -23.38
CA SER A 142 -1.20 -19.35 -23.21
C SER A 142 -1.19 -20.12 -24.53
N THR A 143 -1.55 -19.47 -25.64
CA THR A 143 -1.61 -20.05 -26.99
C THR A 143 -0.49 -19.56 -27.89
N LEU A 144 0.61 -19.07 -27.29
CA LEU A 144 1.80 -18.57 -28.00
C LEU A 144 1.47 -17.47 -29.02
N GLY A 145 0.56 -16.57 -28.66
CA GLY A 145 0.12 -15.44 -29.49
C GLY A 145 -0.92 -15.79 -30.55
N VAL A 146 -1.30 -17.06 -30.70
CA VAL A 146 -2.37 -17.47 -31.62
C VAL A 146 -3.72 -17.08 -31.03
N THR A 147 -4.46 -16.18 -31.68
CA THR A 147 -5.80 -15.77 -31.25
C THR A 147 -6.75 -16.99 -31.19
N PRO A 148 -7.21 -17.38 -29.99
CA PRO A 148 -8.06 -18.55 -29.85
C PRO A 148 -9.55 -18.19 -29.90
N THR A 149 -10.42 -19.19 -29.85
CA THR A 149 -11.87 -19.02 -29.68
C THR A 149 -12.39 -20.18 -28.83
N PRO A 150 -13.23 -19.94 -27.80
CA PRO A 150 -13.82 -18.66 -27.38
C PRO A 150 -12.86 -17.77 -26.58
N VAL A 151 -13.12 -16.46 -26.52
CA VAL A 151 -12.44 -15.49 -25.63
C VAL A 151 -13.52 -14.60 -25.00
N PRO A 152 -13.56 -14.41 -23.66
CA PRO A 152 -12.71 -15.05 -22.65
C PRO A 152 -13.06 -16.54 -22.48
N TRP A 153 -12.08 -17.35 -22.07
CA TRP A 153 -12.26 -18.77 -21.77
C TRP A 153 -12.07 -19.02 -20.28
N SER A 154 -13.15 -19.37 -19.58
CA SER A 154 -13.14 -19.71 -18.17
C SER A 154 -13.93 -20.98 -17.92
N GLU A 155 -13.67 -21.66 -16.79
CA GLU A 155 -14.45 -22.85 -16.44
C GLU A 155 -15.95 -22.53 -16.27
N ALA A 156 -16.25 -21.36 -15.69
CA ALA A 156 -17.61 -20.88 -15.50
C ALA A 156 -18.36 -20.69 -16.83
N SER A 157 -17.69 -20.19 -17.87
CA SER A 157 -18.34 -19.93 -19.15
C SER A 157 -18.58 -21.19 -19.98
N VAL A 158 -17.76 -22.24 -19.80
CA VAL A 158 -17.93 -23.51 -20.51
C VAL A 158 -18.87 -24.50 -19.81
N GLY A 159 -19.15 -24.28 -18.52
CA GLY A 159 -20.10 -25.10 -17.77
C GLY A 159 -19.63 -26.53 -17.53
N ASN A 160 -18.35 -26.71 -17.20
CA ASN A 160 -17.83 -28.03 -16.87
C ASN A 160 -18.59 -28.63 -15.67
N THR A 161 -18.75 -29.95 -15.66
CA THR A 161 -19.49 -30.63 -14.59
C THR A 161 -18.78 -30.43 -13.25
N ALA A 162 -19.53 -30.03 -12.21
CA ALA A 162 -18.97 -29.80 -10.88
C ALA A 162 -18.33 -31.08 -10.32
N PHE A 163 -17.19 -30.93 -9.63
CA PHE A 163 -16.45 -32.03 -9.02
C PHE A 163 -15.40 -31.49 -8.03
N ASP A 164 -14.70 -32.39 -7.34
CA ASP A 164 -13.50 -32.07 -6.55
C ASP A 164 -12.31 -31.81 -7.49
N ARG A 165 -12.07 -30.52 -7.75
CA ARG A 165 -11.01 -30.00 -8.63
C ARG A 165 -9.71 -29.85 -7.84
N ARG A 166 -8.63 -30.30 -8.46
CA ARG A 166 -7.25 -30.04 -8.05
C ARG A 166 -6.55 -29.32 -9.18
N PHE A 167 -5.54 -28.54 -8.86
CA PHE A 167 -4.74 -27.87 -9.87
C PHE A 167 -3.26 -28.05 -9.57
N LEU A 168 -2.46 -27.82 -10.60
CA LEU A 168 -1.03 -27.88 -10.55
C LEU A 168 -0.47 -26.72 -11.38
N GLN A 169 0.43 -25.97 -10.77
CA GLN A 169 1.21 -24.90 -11.38
C GLN A 169 2.63 -25.42 -11.59
N SER A 170 3.21 -25.15 -12.76
CA SER A 170 4.60 -25.53 -13.05
C SER A 170 5.39 -24.34 -13.59
N ALA A 171 6.65 -24.24 -13.15
CA ALA A 171 7.64 -23.30 -13.66
C ALA A 171 8.86 -24.07 -14.21
N GLY A 172 9.42 -23.61 -15.33
CA GLY A 172 10.51 -24.28 -16.04
C GLY A 172 10.26 -24.44 -17.55
N PRO A 173 11.06 -25.27 -18.24
CA PRO A 173 12.11 -26.14 -17.71
C PRO A 173 13.37 -25.36 -17.29
N PHE A 174 14.09 -25.89 -16.31
CA PHE A 174 15.40 -25.39 -15.87
C PHE A 174 16.26 -26.56 -15.39
N THR A 175 17.56 -26.33 -15.31
CA THR A 175 18.57 -27.29 -14.87
C THR A 175 18.98 -27.00 -13.43
N LEU A 176 18.60 -27.88 -12.49
CA LEU A 176 19.07 -27.79 -11.12
C LEU A 176 20.40 -28.55 -10.96
N GLU A 177 21.51 -27.82 -11.02
CA GLU A 177 22.85 -28.41 -10.86
C GLU A 177 23.12 -28.89 -9.42
N PRO A 178 24.01 -29.89 -9.22
CA PRO A 178 24.40 -30.32 -7.88
C PRO A 178 24.96 -29.17 -7.04
N GLY A 179 24.27 -28.83 -5.95
CA GLY A 179 24.65 -27.75 -5.04
C GLY A 179 24.06 -26.38 -5.39
N ALA A 180 23.33 -26.26 -6.50
CA ALA A 180 22.56 -25.06 -6.81
C ALA A 180 21.38 -24.90 -5.83
N VAL A 181 21.09 -23.65 -5.48
CA VAL A 181 19.95 -23.27 -4.63
C VAL A 181 19.02 -22.42 -5.46
N ASN A 182 17.74 -22.78 -5.48
CA ASN A 182 16.67 -21.99 -6.08
C ASN A 182 15.68 -21.63 -4.98
N ASP A 183 15.54 -20.34 -4.71
CA ASP A 183 14.54 -19.83 -3.79
C ASP A 183 13.24 -19.60 -4.55
N LEU A 184 12.14 -20.12 -4.00
CA LEU A 184 10.80 -19.99 -4.56
C LEU A 184 9.93 -19.20 -3.58
N THR A 185 9.30 -18.13 -4.04
CA THR A 185 8.35 -17.34 -3.28
C THR A 185 6.97 -17.51 -3.87
N VAL A 186 6.05 -18.08 -3.07
CA VAL A 186 4.66 -18.37 -3.47
C VAL A 186 3.70 -17.67 -2.50
N GLY A 187 2.69 -17.00 -3.06
CA GLY A 187 1.60 -16.38 -2.32
C GLY A 187 0.36 -17.25 -2.30
N VAL A 188 -0.35 -17.28 -1.18
CA VAL A 188 -1.72 -17.81 -1.14
C VAL A 188 -2.63 -16.68 -0.72
N VAL A 189 -3.46 -16.23 -1.65
CA VAL A 189 -4.36 -15.10 -1.47
C VAL A 189 -5.78 -15.64 -1.36
N TRP A 190 -6.58 -15.07 -0.47
CA TRP A 190 -7.99 -15.39 -0.38
C TRP A 190 -8.82 -14.13 -0.24
N ALA A 191 -10.05 -14.19 -0.73
CA ALA A 191 -11.04 -13.16 -0.52
C ALA A 191 -12.44 -13.77 -0.47
N ARG A 192 -13.36 -13.07 0.17
CA ARG A 192 -14.76 -13.48 0.25
C ARG A 192 -15.67 -12.29 -0.01
N ALA A 193 -16.64 -12.46 -0.88
CA ALA A 193 -17.70 -11.48 -1.07
C ALA A 193 -18.75 -11.60 0.05
N THR A 194 -19.22 -10.45 0.52
CA THR A 194 -20.32 -10.37 1.51
C THR A 194 -21.68 -10.69 0.90
N THR A 195 -21.84 -10.45 -0.41
CA THR A 195 -23.08 -10.68 -1.17
C THR A 195 -22.75 -11.17 -2.59
N GLY A 196 -23.71 -11.82 -3.25
CA GLY A 196 -23.56 -12.31 -4.63
C GLY A 196 -23.69 -13.83 -4.75
N ASP A 197 -23.15 -14.35 -5.85
CA ASP A 197 -23.11 -15.79 -6.17
C ASP A 197 -21.74 -16.42 -5.83
N ASN A 198 -21.56 -17.66 -6.24
CA ASN A 198 -20.35 -18.43 -6.01
C ASN A 198 -19.11 -17.90 -6.77
N LEU A 199 -19.27 -16.94 -7.69
CA LEU A 199 -18.19 -16.30 -8.42
C LEU A 199 -17.88 -14.90 -7.90
N ALA A 200 -18.74 -14.31 -7.05
CA ALA A 200 -18.59 -12.96 -6.53
C ALA A 200 -17.24 -12.73 -5.83
N SER A 201 -16.76 -13.72 -5.09
CA SER A 201 -15.47 -13.66 -4.39
C SER A 201 -14.25 -13.56 -5.33
N ILE A 202 -14.37 -13.93 -6.61
CA ILE A 202 -13.26 -13.88 -7.59
C ILE A 202 -12.84 -12.43 -7.86
N GLN A 203 -13.78 -11.48 -7.90
CA GLN A 203 -13.44 -10.07 -8.13
C GLN A 203 -12.66 -9.50 -6.94
N ASN A 204 -13.08 -9.81 -5.71
CA ASN A 204 -12.34 -9.40 -4.52
C ASN A 204 -10.97 -10.09 -4.45
N LEU A 205 -10.87 -11.34 -4.92
CA LEU A 205 -9.61 -12.08 -4.98
C LEU A 205 -8.62 -11.40 -5.92
N LYS A 206 -9.04 -11.00 -7.13
CA LYS A 206 -8.19 -10.26 -8.08
C LYS A 206 -7.62 -8.99 -7.45
N VAL A 207 -8.43 -8.21 -6.74
CA VAL A 207 -7.96 -7.00 -6.04
C VAL A 207 -6.98 -7.32 -4.91
N ALA A 208 -7.17 -8.45 -4.21
CA ALA A 208 -6.24 -8.89 -3.17
C ALA A 208 -4.92 -9.40 -3.77
N ASP A 209 -4.99 -10.07 -4.92
CA ASP A 209 -3.87 -10.60 -5.70
C ASP A 209 -2.97 -9.46 -6.21
N ASP A 210 -3.55 -8.45 -6.86
CA ASP A 210 -2.85 -7.24 -7.32
C ASP A 210 -2.09 -6.53 -6.18
N LYS A 211 -2.68 -6.50 -4.98
CA LYS A 211 -2.04 -5.94 -3.77
C LYS A 211 -0.88 -6.82 -3.30
N ALA A 212 -1.02 -8.14 -3.36
CA ALA A 212 0.01 -9.06 -2.95
C ALA A 212 1.22 -9.00 -3.90
N GLN A 213 0.98 -8.92 -5.21
CA GLN A 213 2.03 -8.69 -6.21
C GLN A 213 2.72 -7.33 -5.99
N SER A 214 1.94 -6.26 -5.77
CA SER A 214 2.50 -4.94 -5.49
C SER A 214 3.34 -4.93 -4.19
N LEU A 215 2.93 -5.68 -3.16
CA LEU A 215 3.73 -5.86 -1.95
C LEU A 215 5.05 -6.56 -2.28
N PHE A 216 4.99 -7.67 -3.01
CA PHE A 216 6.16 -8.46 -3.37
C PHE A 216 7.17 -7.64 -4.18
N ASP A 217 6.70 -6.95 -5.24
CA ASP A 217 7.53 -6.09 -6.10
C ASP A 217 8.23 -4.96 -5.33
N ASN A 218 7.69 -4.61 -4.15
CA ASN A 218 8.24 -3.58 -3.26
C ASN A 218 8.89 -4.16 -2.01
N CYS A 219 9.29 -5.43 -2.05
CA CYS A 219 9.96 -6.15 -0.96
C CYS A 219 9.17 -6.09 0.37
N PHE A 220 7.85 -6.16 0.28
CA PHE A 220 6.88 -6.03 1.38
C PHE A 220 7.00 -4.73 2.17
N LYS A 221 7.62 -3.70 1.59
CA LYS A 221 7.64 -2.36 2.17
C LYS A 221 6.30 -1.68 1.85
N ILE A 222 5.57 -1.34 2.90
CA ILE A 222 4.35 -0.57 2.79
C ILE A 222 4.74 0.90 2.81
N ALA A 223 4.01 1.75 2.08
CA ALA A 223 4.12 3.19 2.22
C ALA A 223 3.83 3.57 3.69
N GLU A 224 4.84 4.09 4.37
CA GLU A 224 4.70 4.60 5.73
C GLU A 224 4.62 6.11 5.66
N GLY A 225 3.69 6.73 6.40
CA GLY A 225 3.63 8.19 6.48
C GLY A 225 4.86 8.81 7.13
N PRO A 226 4.94 10.15 7.17
CA PRO A 226 6.05 10.83 7.82
C PRO A 226 6.09 10.45 9.29
N ASP A 227 7.28 10.22 9.83
CA ASP A 227 7.48 9.97 11.25
C ASP A 227 6.93 11.13 12.08
N ALA A 228 6.34 10.80 13.22
CA ALA A 228 5.81 11.79 14.14
C ALA A 228 6.94 12.64 14.76
N PRO A 229 6.72 13.95 14.93
CA PRO A 229 7.66 14.84 15.60
C PRO A 229 7.79 14.45 17.08
N ALA A 230 8.99 14.66 17.63
CA ALA A 230 9.18 14.64 19.07
C ALA A 230 8.56 15.90 19.69
N ILE A 231 7.88 15.72 20.82
CA ILE A 231 7.21 16.79 21.56
C ILE A 231 8.04 17.13 22.79
N THR A 232 8.28 18.42 23.01
CA THR A 232 8.75 18.93 24.30
C THR A 232 7.84 20.05 24.78
N PHE A 233 7.86 20.30 26.08
CA PHE A 233 7.03 21.33 26.71
C PHE A 233 7.89 22.30 27.50
N GLN A 234 7.50 23.57 27.44
CA GLN A 234 7.76 24.52 28.52
C GLN A 234 6.46 24.70 29.30
N GLU A 235 6.49 24.28 30.57
CA GLU A 235 5.36 24.38 31.49
C GLU A 235 5.38 25.77 32.15
N MET A 236 4.22 26.43 32.18
CA MET A 236 4.03 27.80 32.66
C MET A 236 2.76 27.88 33.53
N ASP A 237 2.57 29.01 34.21
CA ASP A 237 1.38 29.22 35.06
C ASP A 237 0.10 29.22 34.20
N ARG A 238 -0.68 28.12 34.31
CA ARG A 238 -1.90 27.83 33.52
C ARG A 238 -1.69 27.86 32.02
N GLU A 239 -0.49 27.50 31.58
CA GLU A 239 -0.07 27.61 30.20
C GLU A 239 0.94 26.52 29.86
N LEU A 240 0.87 26.03 28.63
CA LEU A 240 1.82 25.08 28.06
C LEU A 240 2.30 25.62 26.72
N ILE A 241 3.62 25.66 26.54
CA ILE A 241 4.23 25.92 25.23
C ILE A 241 4.80 24.61 24.73
N LEU A 242 4.20 24.07 23.67
CA LEU A 242 4.59 22.83 23.02
C LEU A 242 5.57 23.14 21.88
N PHE A 243 6.66 22.39 21.80
CA PHE A 243 7.61 22.43 20.69
C PHE A 243 7.66 21.10 19.94
N LEU A 244 7.72 21.19 18.61
CA LEU A 244 7.90 20.06 17.71
C LEU A 244 9.35 20.02 17.21
N SER A 245 9.91 18.83 17.12
CA SER A 245 11.24 18.62 16.53
C SER A 245 11.32 17.28 15.82
N ASN A 246 11.93 17.24 14.65
CA ASN A 246 12.17 16.00 13.91
C ASN A 246 13.60 15.54 14.14
N SER A 247 13.77 14.28 14.54
CA SER A 247 15.08 13.68 14.76
C SER A 247 15.88 13.59 13.46
N VAL A 248 17.21 13.68 13.52
CA VAL A 248 18.09 13.55 12.35
C VAL A 248 18.01 12.19 11.64
N ILE A 249 17.56 11.15 12.35
CA ILE A 249 17.36 9.79 11.80
C ILE A 249 15.93 9.56 11.29
N SER A 250 15.06 10.57 11.42
CA SER A 250 13.66 10.48 11.00
C SER A 250 13.52 10.61 9.49
N ASN A 251 12.56 9.89 8.88
CA ASN A 251 12.20 10.08 7.48
C ASN A 251 11.57 11.46 7.19
N ASN A 252 11.25 12.23 8.23
CA ASN A 252 10.67 13.56 8.16
C ASN A 252 11.63 14.64 8.70
N TYR A 253 12.94 14.34 8.81
CA TYR A 253 13.93 15.33 9.24
C TYR A 253 13.87 16.58 8.34
N ASN A 254 13.79 17.77 8.96
CA ASN A 254 13.59 19.05 8.27
C ASN A 254 12.41 19.03 7.27
N GLU A 255 11.34 18.31 7.59
CA GLU A 255 10.13 18.25 6.76
C GLU A 255 10.39 17.67 5.36
N GLY A 256 11.47 16.91 5.22
CA GLY A 256 11.92 16.32 3.96
C GLY A 256 11.27 14.98 3.62
N TYR A 257 10.12 14.64 4.22
CA TYR A 257 9.44 13.39 3.91
C TYR A 257 8.98 13.37 2.45
N ASP A 258 9.45 12.35 1.73
CA ASP A 258 9.13 12.07 0.33
C ASP A 258 9.24 10.55 0.11
N LEU A 259 8.10 9.86 0.09
CA LEU A 259 8.05 8.40 0.04
C LEU A 259 7.03 7.90 -0.98
N LYS A 260 7.49 7.00 -1.86
CA LYS A 260 6.70 6.36 -2.91
C LYS A 260 5.70 5.37 -2.30
N ASP A 261 4.42 5.53 -2.63
CA ASP A 261 3.41 4.50 -2.37
C ASP A 261 3.27 3.58 -3.60
N PRO A 262 3.70 2.32 -3.49
CA PRO A 262 3.62 1.39 -4.61
C PRO A 262 2.20 0.96 -4.97
N PHE A 263 1.23 1.12 -4.06
CA PHE A 263 -0.16 0.76 -4.32
C PHE A 263 -0.91 1.81 -5.13
N ILE A 264 -0.27 2.96 -5.41
CA ILE A 264 -0.82 3.96 -6.33
C ILE A 264 -0.61 3.45 -7.76
N ALA A 265 -1.67 2.89 -8.32
CA ALA A 265 -1.74 2.53 -9.73
C ALA A 265 -2.06 3.77 -10.57
N ILE A 266 -1.12 4.18 -11.43
CA ILE A 266 -1.30 5.30 -12.36
C ILE A 266 -1.76 4.74 -13.71
N PRO A 267 -2.92 5.19 -14.25
CA PRO A 267 -3.39 4.74 -15.55
C PRO A 267 -2.45 5.21 -16.67
N ASP A 268 -2.45 4.49 -17.81
CA ASP A 268 -1.66 4.86 -19.00
C ASP A 268 -1.99 6.27 -19.50
N THR A 269 -3.26 6.64 -19.39
CA THR A 269 -3.74 7.98 -19.70
C THR A 269 -4.42 8.59 -18.48
N LEU A 270 -4.04 9.81 -18.17
CA LEU A 270 -4.67 10.62 -17.13
C LEU A 270 -5.31 11.83 -17.81
N ASP A 271 -6.63 11.96 -17.69
CA ASP A 271 -7.43 13.01 -18.34
C ASP A 271 -7.15 13.14 -19.85
N GLY A 272 -6.94 11.99 -20.52
CA GLY A 272 -6.66 11.90 -21.95
C GLY A 272 -5.20 12.16 -22.33
N VAL A 273 -4.31 12.41 -21.37
CA VAL A 273 -2.87 12.61 -21.60
C VAL A 273 -2.10 11.35 -21.24
N TYR A 274 -1.34 10.81 -22.20
CA TYR A 274 -0.47 9.67 -21.98
C TYR A 274 0.65 10.01 -20.98
N GLN A 275 0.79 9.20 -19.93
CA GLN A 275 1.71 9.45 -18.81
C GLN A 275 3.12 8.88 -19.02
N GLY A 276 3.43 8.38 -20.22
CA GLY A 276 4.74 7.80 -20.51
C GLY A 276 4.89 6.35 -20.03
N PRO A 277 6.09 5.77 -20.20
CA PRO A 277 6.46 4.49 -19.60
C PRO A 277 6.35 4.51 -18.07
N ASP A 278 6.39 3.33 -17.43
CA ASP A 278 6.16 3.21 -15.98
C ASP A 278 7.15 3.99 -15.11
N GLN A 279 8.37 4.24 -15.62
CA GLN A 279 9.37 5.10 -14.97
C GLN A 279 8.90 6.55 -14.82
N ASP A 280 8.15 7.08 -15.79
CA ASP A 280 7.62 8.44 -15.73
C ASP A 280 6.42 8.52 -14.77
N LYS A 281 5.56 7.49 -14.80
CA LYS A 281 4.40 7.37 -13.89
C LYS A 281 4.80 7.28 -12.42
N ASP A 282 5.96 6.71 -12.13
CA ASP A 282 6.45 6.56 -10.76
C ASP A 282 6.59 7.91 -10.03
N THR A 283 6.84 9.00 -10.75
CA THR A 283 6.95 10.35 -10.18
C THR A 283 5.66 10.85 -9.52
N LEU A 284 4.50 10.29 -9.90
CA LEU A 284 3.18 10.66 -9.37
C LEU A 284 2.79 9.88 -8.11
N LYS A 285 3.57 8.88 -7.72
CA LYS A 285 3.24 7.95 -6.62
C LYS A 285 3.78 8.39 -5.26
N PHE A 286 4.37 9.57 -5.13
CA PHE A 286 5.06 10.01 -3.92
C PHE A 286 4.17 10.85 -3.00
N TYR A 287 4.05 10.44 -1.73
CA TYR A 287 3.56 11.33 -0.68
C TYR A 287 4.68 12.23 -0.19
N LYS A 288 4.40 13.53 -0.13
CA LYS A 288 5.32 14.55 0.38
C LYS A 288 4.81 15.13 1.68
N PHE A 289 5.71 15.61 2.54
CA PHE A 289 5.31 16.26 3.79
C PHE A 289 4.32 17.40 3.51
N GLN A 290 3.23 17.46 4.27
CA GLN A 290 2.24 18.52 4.13
C GLN A 290 2.04 19.30 5.43
N GLY A 291 2.11 18.66 6.60
CA GLY A 291 1.86 19.38 7.85
C GLY A 291 1.89 18.54 9.12
N TYR A 292 1.49 19.17 10.23
CA TYR A 292 1.38 18.56 11.55
C TYR A 292 -0.04 18.71 12.13
N GLN A 293 -0.45 17.72 12.92
CA GLN A 293 -1.67 17.76 13.72
C GLN A 293 -1.32 17.43 15.17
N ILE A 294 -1.74 18.29 16.09
CA ILE A 294 -1.54 18.14 17.53
C ILE A 294 -2.89 17.90 18.18
N TYR A 295 -3.00 16.81 18.93
CA TYR A 295 -4.19 16.41 19.65
C TYR A 295 -3.96 16.48 21.15
N GLN A 296 -4.91 17.04 21.88
CA GLN A 296 -5.03 16.75 23.30
C GLN A 296 -5.78 15.43 23.46
N VAL A 297 -5.28 14.53 24.31
CA VAL A 297 -5.89 13.22 24.57
C VAL A 297 -6.25 13.06 26.05
N VAL A 298 -7.24 12.23 26.34
CA VAL A 298 -7.79 12.10 27.70
C VAL A 298 -6.83 11.47 28.71
N ASN A 299 -5.91 10.62 28.26
CA ASN A 299 -4.93 9.93 29.12
C ASN A 299 -3.74 9.38 28.31
N ALA A 300 -2.78 8.79 29.02
CA ALA A 300 -1.54 8.29 28.43
C ALA A 300 -1.67 7.05 27.53
N SER A 301 -2.81 6.35 27.58
CA SER A 301 -3.04 5.07 26.90
C SER A 301 -3.67 5.22 25.52
N ILE A 302 -4.00 6.45 25.10
CA ILE A 302 -4.60 6.71 23.79
C ILE A 302 -3.55 6.49 22.69
N SER A 303 -3.94 5.70 21.68
CA SER A 303 -3.10 5.43 20.50
C SER A 303 -3.49 6.32 19.31
N VAL A 304 -2.63 6.34 18.28
CA VAL A 304 -2.87 7.12 17.06
C VAL A 304 -4.11 6.70 16.28
N GLU A 305 -4.54 5.44 16.40
CA GLU A 305 -5.74 4.93 15.74
C GLU A 305 -7.02 5.55 16.31
N GLN A 306 -6.96 6.04 17.54
CA GLN A 306 -8.10 6.64 18.25
C GLN A 306 -8.21 8.15 18.06
N LEU A 307 -7.30 8.78 17.30
CA LEU A 307 -7.26 10.24 17.14
C LEU A 307 -8.50 10.82 16.46
N TYR A 308 -9.22 10.02 15.68
CA TYR A 308 -10.47 10.42 15.02
C TYR A 308 -11.72 10.26 15.92
N ASN A 309 -11.55 9.82 17.17
CA ASN A 309 -12.65 9.74 18.14
C ASN A 309 -12.62 10.95 19.09
N ASN A 310 -13.52 11.91 18.84
CA ASN A 310 -13.68 13.15 19.62
C ASN A 310 -13.94 12.97 21.13
N SER A 311 -14.32 11.75 21.56
CA SER A 311 -14.51 11.43 22.98
C SER A 311 -13.19 11.22 23.72
N VAL A 312 -12.11 10.89 23.01
CA VAL A 312 -10.80 10.55 23.60
C VAL A 312 -9.64 11.37 23.07
N ALA A 313 -9.79 11.99 21.88
CA ALA A 313 -8.80 12.85 21.25
C ALA A 313 -9.49 14.09 20.66
N ARG A 314 -8.91 15.28 20.86
CA ARG A 314 -9.43 16.54 20.29
C ARG A 314 -8.28 17.30 19.65
N LEU A 315 -8.48 17.76 18.41
CA LEU A 315 -7.49 18.53 17.68
C LEU A 315 -7.25 19.88 18.40
N ALA A 316 -6.03 20.10 18.85
CA ALA A 316 -5.60 21.30 19.56
C ALA A 316 -4.93 22.31 18.62
N ALA A 317 -4.19 21.84 17.62
CA ALA A 317 -3.64 22.67 16.57
C ALA A 317 -3.41 21.85 15.29
N GLN A 318 -3.44 22.52 14.15
CA GLN A 318 -3.01 22.01 12.86
C GLN A 318 -2.24 23.10 12.13
N VAL A 319 -1.20 22.69 11.40
CA VAL A 319 -0.42 23.56 10.51
C VAL A 319 -0.04 22.77 9.27
N ASP A 320 0.10 23.48 8.16
CA ASP A 320 0.40 22.96 6.83
C ASP A 320 1.39 23.86 6.09
N ILE A 321 2.02 23.32 5.06
CA ILE A 321 2.74 24.11 4.06
C ILE A 321 1.75 25.07 3.41
N LYS A 322 2.21 26.30 3.12
CA LYS A 322 1.43 27.30 2.40
C LYS A 322 1.49 27.03 0.88
N ASP A 323 0.62 26.20 0.37
CA ASP A 323 0.56 25.77 -1.02
C ASP A 323 -0.87 25.66 -1.60
N GLY A 324 -1.89 26.02 -0.82
CA GLY A 324 -3.29 26.00 -1.22
C GLY A 324 -4.03 24.69 -0.89
N ILE A 325 -3.34 23.69 -0.34
CA ILE A 325 -3.95 22.42 0.08
C ILE A 325 -4.50 22.57 1.50
N THR A 326 -5.83 22.61 1.61
CA THR A 326 -6.53 22.90 2.89
C THR A 326 -7.28 21.69 3.43
N GLN A 327 -8.27 21.19 2.68
CA GLN A 327 -9.11 20.07 3.10
C GLN A 327 -8.66 18.77 2.45
N LEU A 328 -8.38 17.75 3.27
CA LEU A 328 -8.01 16.41 2.83
C LEU A 328 -9.02 15.40 3.33
N ILE A 329 -9.60 14.63 2.40
CA ILE A 329 -10.60 13.61 2.69
C ILE A 329 -10.10 12.29 2.12
N ASN A 330 -10.00 11.27 2.97
CA ASN A 330 -9.77 9.91 2.53
C ASN A 330 -11.11 9.19 2.36
N PHE A 331 -11.20 8.37 1.32
CA PHE A 331 -12.37 7.56 1.00
C PHE A 331 -12.02 6.09 1.18
N THR A 332 -12.77 5.42 2.06
CA THR A 332 -12.60 3.98 2.30
C THR A 332 -13.83 3.26 1.79
N PHE A 333 -13.63 2.26 0.92
CA PHE A 333 -14.72 1.46 0.41
C PHE A 333 -15.27 0.54 1.51
N ASP A 334 -16.56 0.63 1.76
CA ASP A 334 -17.28 -0.24 2.68
C ASP A 334 -18.11 -1.26 1.88
N GLU A 335 -17.73 -2.53 1.98
CA GLU A 335 -18.37 -3.63 1.26
C GLU A 335 -19.81 -3.89 1.71
N SER A 336 -20.19 -3.51 2.93
CA SER A 336 -21.54 -3.77 3.46
C SER A 336 -22.60 -2.87 2.82
N ILE A 337 -22.22 -1.65 2.48
CA ILE A 337 -23.08 -0.66 1.81
C ILE A 337 -22.67 -0.43 0.35
N ASN A 338 -21.63 -1.11 -0.12
CA ASN A 338 -21.09 -1.03 -1.48
C ASN A 338 -20.79 0.42 -1.91
N ALA A 339 -20.20 1.21 -1.01
CA ALA A 339 -19.96 2.64 -1.21
C ALA A 339 -18.65 3.12 -0.57
N ASN A 340 -18.07 4.17 -1.12
CA ASN A 340 -16.92 4.86 -0.52
C ASN A 340 -17.38 5.79 0.60
N ILE A 341 -16.92 5.54 1.81
CA ILE A 341 -17.19 6.37 2.98
C ILE A 341 -16.11 7.46 3.07
N PRO A 342 -16.49 8.75 3.00
CA PRO A 342 -15.56 9.84 3.24
C PRO A 342 -15.20 9.96 4.72
N GLN A 343 -13.94 10.22 4.99
CA GLN A 343 -13.42 10.61 6.29
C GLN A 343 -12.55 11.86 6.13
N GLU A 344 -12.95 12.96 6.76
CA GLU A 344 -12.15 14.18 6.79
C GLU A 344 -10.91 13.94 7.66
N MET A 345 -9.73 14.06 7.05
CA MET A 345 -8.44 13.82 7.70
C MET A 345 -7.83 15.13 8.19
N VAL A 346 -7.96 16.18 7.37
CA VAL A 346 -7.44 17.52 7.64
C VAL A 346 -8.43 18.55 7.11
N ASN A 347 -8.63 19.63 7.86
CA ASN A 347 -9.25 20.86 7.40
C ASN A 347 -8.39 22.01 7.91
N GLY A 348 -7.39 22.35 7.10
CA GLY A 348 -6.29 23.25 7.48
C GLY A 348 -6.46 24.68 7.02
N GLU A 349 -5.71 25.58 7.65
CA GLU A 349 -5.78 27.02 7.39
C GLU A 349 -4.83 27.51 6.26
N ASP A 350 -3.91 26.69 5.76
CA ASP A 350 -2.92 27.05 4.72
C ASP A 350 -2.05 28.27 5.13
N LYS A 351 -1.56 28.27 6.38
CA LYS A 351 -0.84 29.42 6.98
C LYS A 351 0.67 29.23 7.10
N GLY A 352 1.20 28.10 6.67
CA GLY A 352 2.61 27.76 6.78
C GLY A 352 2.94 27.06 8.10
N ILE A 353 4.09 26.39 8.09
CA ILE A 353 4.53 25.53 9.18
C ILE A 353 4.98 26.34 10.40
N LYS A 354 4.62 25.83 11.59
CA LYS A 354 5.09 26.32 12.89
C LYS A 354 5.53 25.14 13.74
N HIS A 355 6.52 25.40 14.58
CA HIS A 355 7.10 24.40 15.48
C HIS A 355 6.78 24.65 16.95
N SER A 356 6.20 25.80 17.30
CA SER A 356 5.83 26.14 18.67
C SER A 356 4.36 26.51 18.78
N PHE A 357 3.71 26.07 19.85
CA PHE A 357 2.27 26.21 20.07
C PHE A 357 1.99 26.57 21.52
N ARG A 358 1.13 27.56 21.73
CA ARG A 358 0.71 27.99 23.05
C ARG A 358 -0.69 27.45 23.35
N PHE A 359 -0.81 26.66 24.40
CA PHE A 359 -2.07 26.14 24.90
C PHE A 359 -2.38 26.71 26.28
N THR A 360 -3.59 27.24 26.43
CA THR A 360 -4.11 27.80 27.69
C THR A 360 -5.45 27.18 28.09
N THR A 361 -5.96 26.24 27.28
CA THR A 361 -7.25 25.59 27.48
C THR A 361 -7.15 24.06 27.51
N ASP A 362 -7.99 23.45 28.35
CA ASP A 362 -8.31 22.03 28.38
C ASP A 362 -9.51 21.76 27.47
N LEU A 363 -9.26 21.10 26.35
CA LEU A 363 -10.27 20.76 25.37
C LEU A 363 -11.29 19.76 25.92
N PHE A 364 -11.03 19.00 26.99
CA PHE A 364 -11.99 18.06 27.58
C PHE A 364 -12.79 18.64 28.75
N ALA A 365 -12.45 19.86 29.20
CA ALA A 365 -13.16 20.49 30.30
C ALA A 365 -14.60 20.86 29.91
N SER A 366 -15.50 20.79 30.90
CA SER A 366 -16.86 21.31 30.81
C SER A 366 -16.97 22.57 31.67
N GLY A 367 -17.43 23.68 31.08
CA GLY A 367 -17.51 24.97 31.76
C GLY A 367 -16.24 25.80 31.59
N ASP A 368 -15.57 26.16 32.70
CA ASP A 368 -14.28 26.86 32.66
C ASP A 368 -13.20 25.91 32.13
N ASN A 369 -12.72 26.22 30.93
CA ASN A 369 -11.80 25.38 30.20
C ASN A 369 -10.35 25.84 30.32
N ARG A 370 -10.00 26.75 31.24
CA ARG A 370 -8.60 27.15 31.44
C ARG A 370 -7.78 25.98 31.97
N LEU A 371 -6.51 25.90 31.57
CA LEU A 371 -5.58 24.95 32.17
C LEU A 371 -5.43 25.23 33.67
N VAL A 372 -5.29 24.15 34.44
CA VAL A 372 -5.20 24.17 35.90
C VAL A 372 -3.81 23.68 36.29
N ASN A 373 -3.12 24.45 37.12
CA ASN A 373 -1.79 24.05 37.56
C ASN A 373 -1.82 22.72 38.31
N HIS A 374 -0.73 21.95 38.17
CA HIS A 374 -0.55 20.64 38.80
C HIS A 374 -1.55 19.56 38.36
N LYS A 375 -2.38 19.83 37.34
CA LYS A 375 -3.14 18.79 36.63
C LYS A 375 -2.32 18.31 35.44
N THR A 376 -2.27 17.00 35.24
CA THR A 376 -1.59 16.41 34.08
C THR A 376 -2.49 16.43 32.85
N TYR A 377 -1.94 16.90 31.74
CA TYR A 377 -2.55 16.91 30.42
C TYR A 377 -1.70 16.06 29.47
N TYR A 378 -2.34 15.45 28.48
CA TYR A 378 -1.66 14.56 27.54
C TYR A 378 -1.85 15.05 26.11
N TYR A 379 -0.78 14.98 25.32
CA TYR A 379 -0.81 15.39 23.92
C TYR A 379 -0.11 14.37 23.02
N ILE A 380 -0.62 14.25 21.80
CA ILE A 380 -0.01 13.49 20.71
C ILE A 380 0.15 14.44 19.53
N ALA A 381 1.30 14.37 18.86
CA ALA A 381 1.54 15.10 17.62
C ALA A 381 1.87 14.07 16.54
N ILE A 382 1.30 14.27 15.37
CA ILE A 382 1.58 13.49 14.17
C ILE A 382 1.96 14.45 13.04
N ALA A 383 2.77 13.95 12.12
CA ALA A 383 2.97 14.54 10.81
C ALA A 383 2.07 13.85 9.79
N TYR A 384 1.78 14.52 8.69
CA TYR A 384 1.09 13.91 7.57
C TYR A 384 1.68 14.34 6.24
N GLY A 385 1.53 13.44 5.26
CA GLY A 385 1.92 13.66 3.89
C GLY A 385 0.70 13.74 2.97
N TYR A 386 0.92 14.35 1.81
CA TYR A 386 -0.07 14.56 0.77
C TYR A 386 0.42 14.02 -0.58
N ASN A 387 -0.50 13.40 -1.32
CA ASN A 387 -0.36 13.06 -2.73
C ASN A 387 -1.75 13.12 -3.38
N SER A 388 -1.89 13.76 -4.53
CA SER A 388 -3.10 13.67 -5.36
C SER A 388 -2.67 13.63 -6.81
N PHE A 389 -2.55 12.42 -7.38
CA PHE A 389 -2.27 12.28 -8.81
C PHE A 389 -3.47 12.71 -9.66
N LYS A 390 -4.69 12.49 -9.15
CA LYS A 390 -5.95 12.92 -9.76
C LYS A 390 -7.01 13.11 -8.69
N ASP A 391 -7.76 14.20 -8.77
CA ASP A 391 -8.81 14.49 -7.81
C ASP A 391 -9.94 13.47 -7.89
N TYR A 392 -10.36 12.96 -6.73
CA TYR A 392 -11.53 12.11 -6.60
C TYR A 392 -12.75 12.92 -6.13
N ASP A 393 -13.86 12.84 -6.86
CA ASP A 393 -15.15 13.37 -6.43
C ASP A 393 -16.25 12.34 -6.72
N PRO A 394 -16.94 11.80 -5.68
CA PRO A 394 -18.00 10.83 -5.88
C PRO A 394 -19.23 11.39 -6.62
N ASN A 395 -19.37 12.72 -6.75
CA ASN A 395 -20.50 13.37 -7.42
C ASN A 395 -20.20 13.76 -8.87
N ASP A 396 -18.94 13.67 -9.31
CA ASP A 396 -18.52 14.01 -10.67
C ASP A 396 -18.13 12.73 -11.44
N PRO A 397 -18.90 12.34 -12.48
CA PRO A 397 -18.60 11.17 -13.30
C PRO A 397 -17.19 11.15 -13.91
N PHE A 398 -16.55 12.30 -14.10
CA PHE A 398 -15.20 12.40 -14.69
C PHE A 398 -14.07 12.27 -13.65
N LYS A 399 -14.41 12.22 -12.35
CA LYS A 399 -13.47 12.16 -11.24
C LYS A 399 -13.62 10.88 -10.40
N LEU A 400 -14.41 9.91 -10.85
CA LEU A 400 -14.62 8.65 -10.13
C LEU A 400 -13.36 7.75 -10.11
N ASP A 401 -12.45 7.96 -11.05
CA ASP A 401 -11.15 7.30 -11.20
C ASP A 401 -10.01 8.03 -10.47
N GLY A 402 -10.32 9.11 -9.74
CA GLY A 402 -9.34 9.83 -8.93
C GLY A 402 -8.80 9.05 -7.72
N GLN A 403 -7.78 9.63 -7.10
CA GLN A 403 -7.14 9.10 -5.91
C GLN A 403 -8.04 9.20 -4.68
N LYS A 404 -8.40 8.05 -4.13
CA LYS A 404 -9.29 7.96 -2.96
C LYS A 404 -8.61 8.28 -1.63
N LYS A 405 -7.27 8.23 -1.56
CA LYS A 405 -6.53 8.43 -0.31
C LYS A 405 -5.45 9.50 -0.46
N PRO A 406 -5.80 10.79 -0.53
CA PRO A 406 -4.79 11.84 -0.69
C PRO A 406 -3.94 12.11 0.55
N TYR A 407 -4.33 11.61 1.72
CA TYR A 407 -3.65 11.82 3.01
C TYR A 407 -3.03 10.53 3.56
N ILE A 408 -1.80 10.64 4.09
CA ILE A 408 -1.14 9.59 4.87
C ILE A 408 -0.57 10.17 6.18
N SER A 409 -0.76 9.48 7.31
CA SER A 409 -0.32 9.93 8.64
C SER A 409 0.84 9.13 9.21
N SER A 410 1.51 9.72 10.20
CA SER A 410 2.50 9.03 11.02
C SER A 410 1.96 7.75 11.65
N ARG A 411 2.75 6.68 11.57
CA ARG A 411 2.55 5.42 12.32
C ARG A 411 3.65 5.16 13.36
N LYS A 412 4.80 5.78 13.18
CA LYS A 412 6.00 5.65 14.02
C LYS A 412 6.47 7.02 14.46
N SER A 413 7.21 7.03 15.56
CA SER A 413 7.98 8.19 16.02
C SER A 413 9.31 8.26 15.28
N GLY A 414 9.96 9.43 15.29
CA GLY A 414 11.29 9.62 14.67
C GLY A 414 12.43 8.77 15.25
N SER A 415 12.19 7.90 16.24
CA SER A 415 13.14 6.90 16.74
C SER A 415 12.81 5.47 16.26
N GLY A 416 11.78 5.29 15.43
CA GLY A 416 11.30 4.00 14.93
C GLY A 416 10.33 3.26 15.87
N GLY A 417 10.10 3.78 17.08
CA GLY A 417 9.12 3.22 18.03
C GLY A 417 7.69 3.67 17.74
N GLY A 418 6.71 3.05 18.40
CA GLY A 418 5.31 3.49 18.36
C GLY A 418 5.13 4.91 18.90
N ILE A 419 4.10 5.61 18.43
CA ILE A 419 3.79 6.98 18.85
C ILE A 419 3.06 6.92 20.20
N THR A 420 3.58 7.65 21.18
CA THR A 420 3.02 7.73 22.54
C THR A 420 2.59 9.15 22.85
N SER A 421 1.62 9.30 23.74
CA SER A 421 1.27 10.60 24.31
C SER A 421 2.37 11.11 25.24
N PHE A 422 2.56 12.43 25.25
CA PHE A 422 3.45 13.12 26.17
C PHE A 422 2.62 13.84 27.24
N ALA A 423 3.08 13.72 28.49
CA ALA A 423 2.46 14.38 29.63
C ALA A 423 3.03 15.79 29.83
N ALA A 424 2.17 16.73 30.21
CA ALA A 424 2.53 18.09 30.55
C ALA A 424 1.72 18.56 31.78
N ILE A 425 2.36 19.24 32.72
CA ILE A 425 1.81 19.67 34.00
C ILE A 425 2.06 21.18 34.16
N PRO A 426 1.13 22.06 33.75
CA PRO A 426 1.34 23.50 33.90
C PRO A 426 1.57 23.84 35.37
N HIS A 427 2.53 24.72 35.63
CA HIS A 427 2.91 25.19 36.95
C HIS A 427 3.71 26.48 36.82
N ASN A 428 3.77 27.29 37.89
CA ASN A 428 4.62 28.46 37.88
C ASN A 428 6.11 28.01 37.86
N PRO A 429 6.91 28.38 36.85
CA PRO A 429 8.30 27.92 36.73
C PRO A 429 9.28 28.66 37.67
N ALA A 430 8.86 29.78 38.29
CA ALA A 430 9.74 30.58 39.14
C ALA A 430 10.45 29.79 40.26
N PRO A 431 9.80 28.83 40.96
CA PRO A 431 10.49 27.99 41.95
C PRO A 431 11.63 27.14 41.38
N GLU A 432 11.50 26.65 40.14
CA GLU A 432 12.53 25.86 39.46
C GLU A 432 13.70 26.76 39.00
N ALA A 433 13.38 27.99 38.62
CA ALA A 433 14.33 29.02 38.22
C ALA A 433 14.94 29.80 39.41
N GLY A 434 14.88 29.27 40.64
CA GLY A 434 15.49 29.92 41.82
C GLY A 434 14.84 31.26 42.23
N GLY A 435 13.58 31.49 41.84
CA GLY A 435 12.83 32.72 42.09
C GLY A 435 12.91 33.75 40.96
N THR A 436 13.57 33.43 39.85
CA THR A 436 13.61 34.30 38.66
C THR A 436 12.27 34.27 37.92
N TYR A 437 11.75 35.46 37.61
CA TYR A 437 10.56 35.63 36.79
C TYR A 437 10.95 35.95 35.34
N ALA A 438 10.41 35.20 34.39
CA ALA A 438 10.48 35.54 32.97
C ALA A 438 9.38 36.54 32.63
N ASN A 439 9.75 37.77 32.26
CA ASN A 439 8.80 38.81 31.84
C ASN A 439 8.37 38.69 30.37
N ALA A 440 9.10 37.92 29.57
CA ALA A 440 8.78 37.69 28.16
C ALA A 440 7.56 36.78 28.04
N VAL A 441 6.63 37.13 27.15
CA VAL A 441 5.46 36.30 26.83
C VAL A 441 5.68 35.52 25.54
N TYR A 442 4.91 34.45 25.35
CA TYR A 442 4.97 33.66 24.12
C TYR A 442 4.72 34.54 22.88
N GLY A 443 5.68 34.52 21.94
CA GLY A 443 5.66 35.35 20.73
C GLY A 443 6.49 36.63 20.82
N ASP A 444 7.00 36.98 22.01
CA ASP A 444 8.00 38.04 22.13
C ASP A 444 9.28 37.61 21.41
N GLN A 445 9.72 38.46 20.49
CA GLN A 445 10.96 38.28 19.75
C GLN A 445 11.71 39.61 19.71
N PRO A 446 13.04 39.60 19.78
CA PRO A 446 13.82 40.79 19.49
C PRO A 446 13.53 41.24 18.06
N GLN A 447 13.64 42.55 17.80
CA GLN A 447 13.57 43.05 16.43
C GLN A 447 14.84 42.61 15.70
N ILE A 448 14.69 41.71 14.71
CA ILE A 448 15.80 41.20 13.91
C ILE A 448 15.82 41.94 12.57
N THR A 449 16.91 42.64 12.28
CA THR A 449 17.15 43.27 10.97
C THR A 449 18.23 42.49 10.23
N ARG A 450 17.86 41.85 9.11
CA ARG A 450 18.83 41.16 8.24
C ARG A 450 19.57 42.19 7.38
N VAL A 451 20.89 42.28 7.56
CA VAL A 451 21.76 43.20 6.79
C VAL A 451 22.19 42.55 5.46
N GLU A 452 22.68 41.31 5.47
CA GLU A 452 22.94 40.49 4.27
C GLU A 452 22.98 38.97 4.60
N GLY A 453 23.03 38.10 3.59
CA GLY A 453 23.24 36.64 3.74
C GLY A 453 21.98 35.78 3.87
N GLN A 454 22.17 34.44 3.87
CA GLN A 454 21.11 33.42 4.03
C GLN A 454 20.80 33.07 5.50
N GLY A 455 21.57 33.61 6.46
CA GLY A 455 21.41 33.36 7.90
C GLY A 455 22.67 33.70 8.69
N ASN A 456 22.67 33.45 10.01
CA ASN A 456 23.84 33.68 10.89
C ASN A 456 24.82 32.48 10.96
N GLY A 457 24.62 31.42 10.17
CA GLY A 457 25.52 30.26 10.16
C GLY A 457 25.73 29.57 11.51
N GLY A 458 24.79 29.71 12.46
CA GLY A 458 24.92 29.18 13.83
C GLY A 458 25.78 30.03 14.77
N ASN A 459 26.24 31.22 14.35
CA ASN A 459 26.94 32.14 15.26
C ASN A 459 25.98 32.69 16.32
N ASN A 460 26.54 33.14 17.44
CA ASN A 460 25.77 33.85 18.46
C ASN A 460 25.26 35.19 17.91
N LEU A 461 24.02 35.53 18.25
CA LEU A 461 23.44 36.84 18.03
C LEU A 461 23.70 37.69 19.27
N ASP A 462 24.55 38.71 19.13
CA ASP A 462 24.77 39.68 20.21
C ASP A 462 23.75 40.81 20.08
N LEU A 463 23.08 41.12 21.20
CA LEU A 463 22.19 42.27 21.28
C LEU A 463 23.02 43.55 21.32
N THR A 464 22.49 44.64 20.77
CA THR A 464 23.13 45.95 20.96
C THR A 464 23.01 46.36 22.44
N SER A 465 24.01 47.05 22.98
CA SER A 465 23.99 47.49 24.39
C SER A 465 22.78 48.38 24.72
N GLU A 466 22.25 49.11 23.74
CA GLU A 466 20.99 49.86 23.86
C GLU A 466 19.78 48.94 24.05
N THR A 467 19.73 47.83 23.30
CA THR A 467 18.67 46.83 23.42
C THR A 467 18.75 46.11 24.76
N GLU A 468 19.96 45.75 25.21
CA GLU A 468 20.17 45.14 26.53
C GLU A 468 19.70 46.06 27.66
N ALA A 469 20.11 47.34 27.63
CA ALA A 469 19.70 48.32 28.62
C ALA A 469 18.18 48.52 28.67
N ARG A 470 17.50 48.41 27.53
CA ARG A 470 16.03 48.51 27.43
C ARG A 470 15.31 47.26 27.91
N ILE A 471 15.94 46.08 27.86
CA ILE A 471 15.36 44.82 28.38
C ILE A 471 15.50 44.75 29.91
N VAL A 472 16.58 45.31 30.45
CA VAL A 472 16.88 45.30 31.89
C VAL A 472 16.13 46.41 32.66
N ALA A 473 15.79 47.51 31.99
CA ALA A 473 15.01 48.63 32.54
C ALA A 473 13.51 48.31 32.56
#